data_AF-A0A853SQ64-F1
#
_entry.id   AF-A0A853SQ64-F1
#
_cell.length_a   1.000
_cell.length_b   1.000
_cell.length_c   1.000
_cell.angle_alpha   90.00
_cell.angle_beta   90.00
_cell.angle_gamma   90.00
#
_symmetry.space_group_name_H-M   'P 1'
#
loop_
_entity.id
_entity.type
_entity.pdbx_description
1 polymer ?
#
loop_
_entity_poly.entity_id
_entity_poly.type
_entity_poly.pdbx_seq_one_letter_code
_entity_poly.pdbx_strand_id
1 'polypeptide(L)'
;MCPAEPGRNAFPTKQTGDPAQPCDDGDMTLFNGLLCAAGDPRGCQGVAEAQNPATGEWARSPRIRILGRNDRGDAFFSPDMALGLQLYFVKTGDVAAARKWLTWMHEHVACSVELFNKCLVRALPRFCTNDEKDKGCTMRPGDAAQLSATVSYLQQKYGMQDLPDGRLRGYLGTFSGYGQAIVDIDAHVNDAGFPMHLVGVSVMLMRMMGQTDPRIATAAATLARREPRNAFFRYLSEGKTPAVIGLTTEKCPALDRQPTPPLIQWQWERAEADRAWEHSSYWDCIFMAHLLR
;
A
#
# COMPACT_ATOMS: atom_id res chain seq x y z
N MET A 1 -0.87 -11.12 -15.31
CA MET A 1 -1.13 -11.82 -14.03
C MET A 1 -0.09 -12.91 -13.88
N CYS A 2 0.31 -13.25 -12.66
CA CYS A 2 1.17 -14.39 -12.41
C CYS A 2 0.49 -15.42 -11.52
N PRO A 3 0.69 -16.72 -11.77
CA PRO A 3 0.28 -17.75 -10.84
C PRO A 3 1.09 -17.62 -9.54
N ALA A 4 0.42 -17.72 -8.39
CA ALA A 4 1.12 -17.77 -7.10
C ALA A 4 1.93 -19.06 -6.94
N GLU A 5 1.48 -20.15 -7.58
CA GLU A 5 2.20 -21.41 -7.83
C GLU A 5 1.51 -22.15 -8.99
N PRO A 6 2.14 -23.15 -9.63
CA PRO A 6 1.48 -23.93 -10.68
C PRO A 6 0.13 -24.49 -10.21
N GLY A 7 -0.96 -24.18 -10.92
CA GLY A 7 -2.31 -24.63 -10.59
C GLY A 7 -3.10 -23.77 -9.60
N ARG A 8 -2.55 -22.63 -9.15
CA ARG A 8 -3.31 -21.64 -8.33
C ARG A 8 -3.74 -20.40 -9.10
N ASN A 9 -4.68 -19.69 -8.48
CA ASN A 9 -5.19 -18.42 -8.98
C ASN A 9 -4.05 -17.44 -9.26
N ALA A 10 -4.15 -16.78 -10.40
CA ALA A 10 -3.21 -15.75 -10.77
C ALA A 10 -3.60 -14.42 -10.12
N PHE A 11 -2.62 -13.62 -9.70
CA PHE A 11 -2.86 -12.31 -9.11
C PHE A 11 -2.28 -11.19 -9.99
N PRO A 12 -2.80 -9.95 -9.87
CA PRO A 12 -2.20 -8.76 -10.46
C PRO A 12 -0.75 -8.57 -9.97
N THR A 13 0.19 -8.52 -10.92
CA THR A 13 1.62 -8.28 -10.66
C THR A 13 2.31 -7.72 -11.91
N LYS A 14 3.46 -7.07 -11.71
CA LYS A 14 4.37 -6.64 -12.77
C LYS A 14 5.21 -7.84 -13.25
N GLN A 15 5.65 -7.83 -14.50
CA GLN A 15 6.64 -8.80 -14.98
C GLN A 15 8.03 -8.36 -14.55
N THR A 16 9.02 -9.24 -14.59
CA THR A 16 10.45 -8.88 -14.41
C THR A 16 11.22 -8.84 -15.73
N GLY A 17 10.73 -9.53 -16.76
CA GLY A 17 11.50 -9.84 -17.98
C GLY A 17 12.48 -11.02 -17.82
N ASP A 18 12.62 -11.58 -16.61
CA ASP A 18 13.44 -12.75 -16.33
C ASP A 18 12.57 -14.02 -16.33
N PRO A 19 12.80 -14.99 -17.25
CA PRO A 19 12.07 -16.25 -17.25
C PRO A 19 12.23 -17.08 -15.97
N ALA A 20 13.33 -16.92 -15.22
CA ALA A 20 13.57 -17.62 -13.96
C ALA A 20 12.75 -17.05 -12.79
N GLN A 21 12.37 -15.77 -12.88
CA GLN A 21 11.53 -15.09 -11.90
C GLN A 21 10.50 -14.25 -12.64
N PRO A 22 9.49 -14.85 -13.32
CA PRO A 22 8.62 -14.12 -14.25
C PRO A 22 7.73 -13.05 -13.59
N CYS A 23 7.71 -12.99 -12.26
CA CYS A 23 6.79 -12.22 -11.45
C CYS A 23 7.56 -11.30 -10.50
N ASP A 24 7.25 -10.01 -10.58
CA ASP A 24 7.78 -9.01 -9.68
C ASP A 24 6.89 -8.95 -8.44
N ASP A 25 7.37 -9.52 -7.33
CA ASP A 25 6.66 -9.48 -6.06
C ASP A 25 6.97 -8.27 -5.19
N GLY A 26 7.62 -7.22 -5.71
CA GLY A 26 8.11 -6.07 -4.93
C GLY A 26 7.07 -5.53 -3.94
N ASP A 27 6.29 -4.54 -4.34
CA ASP A 27 5.23 -3.97 -3.48
C ASP A 27 3.83 -4.42 -3.93
N MET A 28 3.67 -5.71 -4.25
CA MET A 28 2.41 -6.18 -4.86
C MET A 28 1.21 -6.04 -3.93
N THR A 29 1.37 -6.17 -2.62
CA THR A 29 0.28 -5.87 -1.67
C THR A 29 -0.16 -4.40 -1.74
N LEU A 30 0.75 -3.46 -2.01
CA LEU A 30 0.38 -2.04 -2.24
C LEU A 30 -0.51 -1.90 -3.49
N PHE A 31 -0.04 -2.40 -4.63
CA PHE A 31 -0.75 -2.24 -5.91
C PHE A 31 -2.08 -3.01 -5.97
N ASN A 32 -2.12 -4.21 -5.37
CA ASN A 32 -3.37 -4.96 -5.24
C ASN A 32 -4.35 -4.23 -4.31
N GLY A 33 -3.87 -3.56 -3.26
CA GLY A 33 -4.68 -2.68 -2.42
C GLY A 33 -5.29 -1.50 -3.17
N LEU A 34 -4.51 -0.86 -4.06
CA LEU A 34 -5.00 0.20 -4.93
C LEU A 34 -6.09 -0.29 -5.90
N LEU A 35 -5.85 -1.44 -6.57
CA LEU A 35 -6.86 -2.08 -7.41
C LEU A 35 -8.15 -2.39 -6.64
N CYS A 36 -8.02 -2.95 -5.43
CA CYS A 36 -9.16 -3.24 -4.56
C CYS A 36 -9.94 -1.96 -4.22
N ALA A 37 -9.22 -0.90 -3.84
CA ALA A 37 -9.81 0.40 -3.50
C ALA A 37 -10.59 1.00 -4.68
N ALA A 38 -10.07 0.88 -5.90
CA ALA A 38 -10.75 1.29 -7.13
C ALA A 38 -11.94 0.37 -7.50
N GLY A 39 -12.10 -0.78 -6.84
CA GLY A 39 -13.22 -1.70 -7.04
C GLY A 39 -12.93 -2.86 -7.98
N ASP A 40 -11.66 -3.16 -8.27
CA ASP A 40 -11.28 -4.38 -8.98
C ASP A 40 -11.18 -5.56 -7.99
N PRO A 41 -12.04 -6.59 -8.09
CA PRO A 41 -12.07 -7.70 -7.13
C PRO A 41 -10.78 -8.52 -7.14
N ARG A 42 -10.03 -8.54 -8.24
CA ARG A 42 -8.76 -9.28 -8.34
C ARG A 42 -7.70 -8.67 -7.42
N GLY A 43 -7.73 -7.34 -7.26
CA GLY A 43 -6.88 -6.64 -6.30
C GLY A 43 -7.22 -7.05 -4.86
N CYS A 44 -8.51 -7.09 -4.51
CA CYS A 44 -8.92 -7.50 -3.17
C CYS A 44 -8.49 -8.95 -2.86
N GLN A 45 -8.69 -9.86 -3.83
CA GLN A 45 -8.24 -11.23 -3.72
C GLN A 45 -6.72 -11.33 -3.56
N GLY A 46 -5.95 -10.58 -4.36
CA GLY A 46 -4.49 -10.56 -4.28
C GLY A 46 -3.96 -10.06 -2.93
N VAL A 47 -4.62 -9.08 -2.32
CA VAL A 47 -4.29 -8.67 -0.94
C VAL A 47 -4.64 -9.80 0.03
N ALA A 48 -5.90 -10.25 0.07
CA ALA A 48 -6.36 -11.27 1.02
C ALA A 48 -5.52 -12.56 0.97
N GLU A 49 -5.17 -13.04 -0.23
CA GLU A 49 -4.35 -14.22 -0.43
C GLU A 49 -2.88 -14.04 -0.05
N ALA A 50 -2.43 -12.83 0.28
CA ALA A 50 -1.08 -12.57 0.78
C ALA A 50 -0.98 -12.66 2.33
N GLN A 51 -2.08 -12.81 3.06
CA GLN A 51 -2.05 -13.07 4.51
C GLN A 51 -1.74 -14.53 4.81
N ASN A 52 -0.79 -14.77 5.72
CA ASN A 52 -0.60 -16.09 6.32
C ASN A 52 -1.82 -16.48 7.15
N PRO A 53 -2.59 -17.52 6.75
CA PRO A 53 -3.82 -17.88 7.44
C PRO A 53 -3.59 -18.49 8.81
N ALA A 54 -2.37 -18.90 9.16
CA ALA A 54 -2.03 -19.37 10.50
C ALA A 54 -1.65 -18.20 11.41
N THR A 55 -0.67 -17.38 11.01
CA THR A 55 -0.05 -16.37 11.89
C THR A 55 -0.71 -15.00 11.83
N GLY A 56 -1.33 -14.63 10.70
CA GLY A 56 -1.82 -13.27 10.46
C GLY A 56 -0.81 -12.30 9.87
N GLU A 57 0.46 -12.73 9.77
CA GLU A 57 1.51 -11.99 9.05
C GLU A 57 1.12 -11.79 7.59
N TRP A 58 1.48 -10.64 7.03
CA TRP A 58 1.24 -10.35 5.62
C TRP A 58 2.55 -10.43 4.83
N ALA A 59 2.48 -11.02 3.64
CA ALA A 59 3.60 -11.06 2.71
C ALA A 59 3.47 -9.99 1.62
N ARG A 60 4.57 -9.78 0.92
CA ARG A 60 4.70 -8.89 -0.24
C ARG A 60 3.70 -9.20 -1.36
N SER A 61 3.37 -10.48 -1.52
CA SER A 61 2.42 -11.00 -2.49
C SER A 61 1.91 -12.38 -2.06
N PRO A 62 0.85 -12.90 -2.73
CA PRO A 62 0.43 -14.30 -2.54
C PRO A 62 1.55 -15.31 -2.82
N ARG A 63 2.40 -15.07 -3.83
CA ARG A 63 3.52 -15.96 -4.17
C ARG A 63 4.54 -16.05 -3.04
N ILE A 64 4.97 -14.91 -2.49
CA ILE A 64 5.97 -14.86 -1.41
C ILE A 64 5.45 -15.57 -0.15
N ARG A 65 4.16 -15.39 0.17
CA ARG A 65 3.53 -16.14 1.27
C ARG A 65 3.60 -17.65 1.04
N ILE A 66 3.22 -18.13 -0.15
CA ILE A 66 3.18 -19.56 -0.46
C ILE A 66 4.60 -20.16 -0.44
N LEU A 67 5.57 -19.47 -1.01
CA LEU A 67 6.96 -19.92 -1.04
C LEU A 67 7.60 -19.94 0.36
N GLY A 68 7.07 -19.16 1.31
CA GLY A 68 7.64 -19.03 2.65
C GLY A 68 9.04 -18.40 2.66
N ARG A 69 9.42 -17.75 1.55
CA ARG A 69 10.70 -17.06 1.38
C ARG A 69 10.55 -15.94 0.37
N ASN A 70 11.32 -14.87 0.56
CA ASN A 70 11.48 -13.83 -0.44
C ASN A 70 12.68 -14.14 -1.32
N ASP A 71 12.41 -14.51 -2.58
CA ASP A 71 13.45 -14.85 -3.54
C ASP A 71 14.25 -13.63 -4.03
N ARG A 72 13.86 -12.41 -3.65
CA ARG A 72 14.65 -11.17 -3.84
C ARG A 72 15.69 -10.93 -2.75
N GLY A 73 15.63 -11.68 -1.64
CA GLY A 73 16.53 -11.49 -0.49
C GLY A 73 16.11 -10.38 0.48
N ASP A 74 15.00 -9.68 0.21
CA ASP A 74 14.50 -8.59 1.04
C ASP A 74 13.50 -9.08 2.12
N ALA A 75 13.08 -8.15 2.98
CA ALA A 75 12.00 -8.33 3.94
C ALA A 75 10.70 -8.90 3.32
N PHE A 76 9.92 -9.67 4.09
CA PHE A 76 8.64 -10.24 3.61
C PHE A 76 7.54 -9.20 3.45
N PHE A 77 7.70 -8.04 4.08
CA PHE A 77 6.75 -6.94 4.01
C PHE A 77 7.50 -5.60 4.14
N SER A 78 6.80 -4.48 3.98
CA SER A 78 7.34 -3.13 4.07
C SER A 78 6.27 -2.18 4.59
N PRO A 79 6.65 -1.01 5.15
CA PRO A 79 5.69 0.01 5.53
C PRO A 79 4.81 0.46 4.36
N ASP A 80 5.37 0.51 3.16
CA ASP A 80 4.66 1.01 1.98
C ASP A 80 3.52 0.06 1.57
N MET A 81 3.68 -1.25 1.73
CA MET A 81 2.58 -2.20 1.51
C MET A 81 1.51 -2.17 2.58
N ALA A 82 1.83 -1.69 3.78
CA ALA A 82 0.82 -1.50 4.83
C ALA A 82 -0.24 -0.48 4.40
N LEU A 83 0.09 0.47 3.53
CA LEU A 83 -0.91 1.38 2.92
C LEU A 83 -1.91 0.63 2.04
N GLY A 84 -1.44 -0.28 1.18
CA GLY A 84 -2.33 -1.10 0.35
C GLY A 84 -3.23 -2.02 1.17
N LEU A 85 -2.69 -2.56 2.27
CA LEU A 85 -3.45 -3.37 3.20
C LEU A 85 -4.54 -2.55 3.93
N GLN A 86 -4.22 -1.32 4.33
CA GLN A 86 -5.21 -0.40 4.91
C GLN A 86 -6.32 -0.04 3.90
N LEU A 87 -5.96 0.22 2.64
CA LEU A 87 -6.94 0.41 1.56
C LEU A 87 -7.89 -0.79 1.41
N TYR A 88 -7.35 -2.01 1.45
CA TYR A 88 -8.13 -3.24 1.43
C TYR A 88 -9.11 -3.31 2.61
N PHE A 89 -8.66 -3.05 3.84
CA PHE A 89 -9.55 -3.10 5.01
C PHE A 89 -10.64 -2.03 4.96
N VAL A 90 -10.29 -0.79 4.58
CA VAL A 90 -11.27 0.30 4.48
C VAL A 90 -12.35 -0.03 3.44
N LYS A 91 -11.94 -0.66 2.33
CA LYS A 91 -12.83 -1.08 1.23
C LYS A 91 -13.73 -2.25 1.62
N THR A 92 -13.19 -3.27 2.26
CA THR A 92 -13.86 -4.57 2.46
C THR A 92 -14.53 -4.72 3.82
N GLY A 93 -14.06 -4.00 4.85
CA GLY A 93 -14.50 -4.21 6.21
C GLY A 93 -14.07 -5.56 6.79
N ASP A 94 -13.01 -6.18 6.27
CA ASP A 94 -12.49 -7.47 6.76
C ASP A 94 -11.80 -7.32 8.13
N VAL A 95 -12.62 -7.14 9.16
CA VAL A 95 -12.19 -6.94 10.55
C VAL A 95 -11.51 -8.18 11.14
N ALA A 96 -11.79 -9.36 10.62
CA ALA A 96 -11.16 -10.60 11.06
C ALA A 96 -9.68 -10.64 10.63
N ALA A 97 -9.42 -10.42 9.33
CA ALA A 97 -8.05 -10.36 8.82
C ALA A 97 -7.26 -9.19 9.43
N ALA A 98 -7.90 -8.00 9.56
CA ALA A 98 -7.30 -6.82 10.16
C ALA A 98 -6.87 -7.08 11.60
N ARG A 99 -7.76 -7.63 12.43
CA ARG A 99 -7.43 -7.93 13.82
C ARG A 99 -6.33 -8.97 13.92
N LYS A 100 -6.34 -9.99 13.06
CA LYS A 100 -5.30 -11.03 13.06
C LYS A 100 -3.92 -10.44 12.80
N TRP A 101 -3.81 -9.56 11.80
CA TRP A 101 -2.57 -8.86 11.48
C TRP A 101 -2.11 -7.91 12.59
N LEU A 102 -3.03 -7.12 13.17
CA LEU A 102 -2.72 -6.22 14.29
C LEU A 102 -2.28 -6.98 15.55
N THR A 103 -2.89 -8.15 15.81
CA THR A 103 -2.50 -9.03 16.92
C THR A 103 -1.11 -9.61 16.68
N TRP A 104 -0.83 -10.08 15.46
CA TRP A 104 0.51 -10.53 15.08
C TRP A 104 1.57 -9.45 15.30
N MET A 105 1.34 -8.22 14.84
CA MET A 105 2.27 -7.10 15.06
C MET A 105 2.46 -6.78 16.55
N HIS A 106 1.39 -6.88 17.35
CA HIS A 106 1.46 -6.67 18.81
C HIS A 106 2.34 -7.73 19.49
N GLU A 107 2.19 -8.99 19.10
CA GLU A 107 2.93 -10.12 19.68
C GLU A 107 4.41 -10.14 19.26
N HIS A 108 4.73 -9.62 18.08
CA HIS A 108 6.07 -9.64 17.50
C HIS A 108 6.86 -8.34 17.70
N VAL A 109 6.42 -7.46 18.62
CA VAL A 109 7.25 -6.31 19.02
C VAL A 109 8.47 -6.79 19.78
N ALA A 110 9.64 -6.70 19.13
CA ALA A 110 10.93 -7.12 19.69
C ALA A 110 11.25 -6.44 21.03
N CYS A 111 12.01 -7.14 21.87
CA CYS A 111 12.57 -6.56 23.07
C CYS A 111 13.85 -5.78 22.75
N SER A 112 13.92 -4.50 23.15
CA SER A 112 15.13 -3.68 23.02
C SER A 112 16.07 -3.83 24.21
N VAL A 113 15.53 -4.00 25.42
CA VAL A 113 16.32 -4.21 26.64
C VAL A 113 15.68 -5.33 27.45
N GLU A 114 16.43 -6.42 27.62
CA GLU A 114 16.02 -7.59 28.38
C GLU A 114 16.89 -7.74 29.62
N LEU A 115 16.26 -7.98 30.78
CA LEU A 115 16.94 -8.26 32.03
C LEU A 115 16.20 -9.37 32.77
N PHE A 116 16.93 -10.38 33.24
CA PHE A 116 16.36 -11.56 33.92
C PHE A 116 15.23 -12.25 33.13
N ASN A 117 15.41 -12.42 31.82
CA ASN A 117 14.40 -12.97 30.89
C ASN A 117 13.07 -12.20 30.89
N LYS A 118 13.08 -10.93 31.30
CA LYS A 118 11.93 -10.03 31.24
C LYS A 118 12.27 -8.86 30.34
N CYS A 119 11.37 -8.59 29.40
CA CYS A 119 11.51 -7.42 28.56
C CYS A 119 11.22 -6.14 29.36
N LEU A 120 12.25 -5.32 29.58
CA LEU A 120 12.12 -4.04 30.27
C LEU A 120 11.70 -2.91 29.32
N VAL A 121 12.25 -2.92 28.10
CA VAL A 121 11.96 -1.92 27.08
C VAL A 121 11.65 -2.63 25.77
N ARG A 122 10.43 -2.43 25.26
CA ARG A 122 10.03 -2.93 23.94
C ARG A 122 10.42 -1.94 22.85
N ALA A 123 10.81 -2.49 21.69
CA ALA A 123 11.11 -1.74 20.49
C ALA A 123 9.87 -1.02 19.94
N LEU A 124 10.07 -0.32 18.82
CA LEU A 124 8.95 0.17 18.02
C LEU A 124 8.26 -1.01 17.32
N PRO A 125 6.93 -0.95 17.12
CA PRO A 125 6.23 -1.93 16.28
C PRO A 125 6.82 -1.98 14.87
N ARG A 126 6.74 -3.16 14.25
CA ARG A 126 7.28 -3.42 12.91
C ARG A 126 6.25 -4.18 12.08
N PHE A 127 6.30 -3.99 10.77
CA PHE A 127 5.41 -4.65 9.83
C PHE A 127 5.90 -6.02 9.35
N CYS A 128 7.15 -6.36 9.63
CA CYS A 128 7.77 -7.65 9.34
C CYS A 128 8.78 -7.98 10.45
N THR A 129 9.21 -9.25 10.54
CA THR A 129 10.23 -9.69 11.50
C THR A 129 11.58 -10.03 10.86
N ASN A 130 11.63 -10.15 9.53
CA ASN A 130 12.74 -10.77 8.80
C ASN A 130 13.62 -9.76 8.03
N ASP A 131 13.75 -8.53 8.55
CA ASP A 131 14.52 -7.42 7.97
C ASP A 131 15.75 -7.05 8.80
N GLU A 132 16.42 -8.05 9.39
CA GLU A 132 17.53 -7.84 10.35
C GLU A 132 18.65 -6.95 9.80
N LYS A 133 18.91 -6.98 8.50
CA LYS A 133 19.97 -6.18 7.86
C LYS A 133 19.63 -4.70 7.74
N ASP A 134 18.42 -4.38 7.24
CA ASP A 134 18.08 -3.02 6.81
C ASP A 134 17.15 -2.30 7.79
N LYS A 135 16.54 -3.03 8.74
CA LYS A 135 15.53 -2.53 9.69
C LYS A 135 14.38 -1.75 9.04
N GLY A 136 14.15 -1.98 7.74
CA GLY A 136 13.24 -1.21 6.89
C GLY A 136 11.75 -1.38 7.21
N CYS A 137 11.36 -2.36 8.04
CA CYS A 137 9.97 -2.60 8.40
C CYS A 137 9.50 -1.85 9.66
N THR A 138 10.34 -0.99 10.24
CA THR A 138 9.98 -0.26 11.45
C THR A 138 8.86 0.74 11.18
N MET A 139 7.82 0.74 12.00
CA MET A 139 6.70 1.66 11.87
C MET A 139 7.15 3.09 12.19
N ARG A 140 7.05 3.98 11.20
CA ARG A 140 7.37 5.40 11.35
C ARG A 140 6.16 6.16 11.92
N PRO A 141 6.34 7.39 12.42
CA PRO A 141 5.24 8.26 12.87
C PRO A 141 4.07 8.38 11.86
N GLY A 142 4.38 8.57 10.57
CA GLY A 142 3.36 8.66 9.52
C GLY A 142 2.58 7.35 9.35
N ASP A 143 3.28 6.22 9.34
CA ASP A 143 2.65 4.90 9.24
C ASP A 143 1.73 4.63 10.44
N ALA A 144 2.17 5.00 11.65
CA ALA A 144 1.37 4.86 12.88
C ALA A 144 0.14 5.76 12.87
N ALA A 145 0.26 7.02 12.42
CA ALA A 145 -0.86 7.95 12.33
C ALA A 145 -1.94 7.43 11.38
N GLN A 146 -1.55 6.92 10.22
CA GLN A 146 -2.46 6.36 9.23
C GLN A 146 -3.11 5.06 9.73
N LEU A 147 -2.31 4.15 10.28
CA LEU A 147 -2.84 2.90 10.82
C LEU A 147 -3.80 3.14 11.99
N SER A 148 -3.52 4.12 12.84
CA SER A 148 -4.40 4.55 13.93
C SER A 148 -5.76 5.03 13.40
N ALA A 149 -5.76 5.83 12.32
CA ALA A 149 -6.99 6.27 11.66
C ALA A 149 -7.77 5.08 11.05
N THR A 150 -7.07 4.15 10.38
CA THR A 150 -7.68 2.94 9.81
C THR A 150 -8.31 2.06 10.89
N VAL A 151 -7.59 1.80 11.99
CA VAL A 151 -8.11 1.03 13.14
C VAL A 151 -9.37 1.70 13.69
N SER A 152 -9.32 3.01 13.95
CA SER A 152 -10.48 3.76 14.45
C SER A 152 -11.69 3.64 13.51
N TYR A 153 -11.47 3.76 12.20
CA TYR A 153 -12.51 3.60 11.19
C TYR A 153 -13.10 2.17 11.20
N LEU A 154 -12.27 1.13 11.30
CA LEU A 154 -12.74 -0.26 11.36
C LEU A 154 -13.53 -0.55 12.64
N GLN A 155 -13.12 0.01 13.78
CA GLN A 155 -13.84 -0.11 15.05
C GLN A 155 -15.21 0.58 14.96
N GLN A 156 -15.25 1.82 14.48
CA GLN A 156 -16.47 2.62 14.43
C GLN A 156 -17.47 2.13 13.37
N LYS A 157 -16.98 1.81 12.17
CA LYS A 157 -17.85 1.47 11.03
C LYS A 157 -18.19 -0.01 10.95
N TYR A 158 -17.25 -0.89 11.29
CA TYR A 158 -17.41 -2.35 11.11
C TYR A 158 -17.38 -3.13 12.44
N GLY A 159 -17.34 -2.44 13.58
CA GLY A 159 -17.39 -3.08 14.90
C GLY A 159 -16.16 -3.95 15.20
N MET A 160 -14.99 -3.63 14.62
CA MET A 160 -13.75 -4.31 14.99
C MET A 160 -13.51 -4.18 16.50
N GLN A 161 -13.19 -5.29 17.17
CA GLN A 161 -12.89 -5.25 18.60
C GLN A 161 -11.60 -4.45 18.88
N ASP A 162 -11.51 -3.95 20.10
CA ASP A 162 -10.30 -3.28 20.60
C ASP A 162 -9.06 -4.16 20.47
N LEU A 163 -7.94 -3.49 20.17
CA LEU A 163 -6.62 -4.11 20.22
C LEU A 163 -6.26 -4.44 21.67
N PRO A 164 -5.52 -5.55 21.90
CA PRO A 164 -4.96 -5.82 23.21
C PRO A 164 -4.16 -4.62 23.73
N ASP A 165 -4.31 -4.35 25.03
CA ASP A 165 -3.51 -3.32 25.68
C ASP A 165 -2.03 -3.65 25.57
N GLY A 166 -1.24 -2.66 25.16
CA GLY A 166 0.21 -2.83 25.04
C GLY A 166 0.81 -1.90 24.00
N ARG A 167 2.00 -2.29 23.51
CA ARG A 167 2.90 -1.40 22.78
C ARG A 167 2.31 -0.89 21.47
N LEU A 168 1.66 -1.76 20.69
CA LEU A 168 1.04 -1.36 19.43
C LEU A 168 -0.07 -0.34 19.67
N ARG A 169 -1.07 -0.65 20.53
CA ARG A 169 -2.17 0.27 20.85
C ARG A 169 -1.65 1.61 21.37
N GLY A 170 -0.70 1.59 22.29
CA GLY A 170 -0.08 2.80 22.83
C GLY A 170 0.62 3.64 21.75
N TYR A 171 1.41 3.01 20.88
CA TYR A 171 2.12 3.69 19.80
C TYR A 171 1.18 4.33 18.76
N LEU A 172 0.14 3.59 18.34
CA LEU A 172 -0.91 4.14 17.46
C LEU A 172 -1.67 5.29 18.12
N GLY A 173 -1.91 5.20 19.43
CA GLY A 173 -2.52 6.28 20.21
C GLY A 173 -1.68 7.55 20.23
N THR A 174 -0.35 7.45 20.34
CA THR A 174 0.57 8.60 20.33
C THR A 174 0.48 9.43 19.06
N PHE A 175 0.26 8.80 17.91
CA PHE A 175 0.20 9.47 16.61
C PHE A 175 -1.23 9.68 16.08
N SER A 176 -2.24 9.38 16.89
CA SER A 176 -3.64 9.62 16.53
C SER A 176 -3.88 11.11 16.25
N GLY A 177 -4.54 11.42 15.13
CA GLY A 177 -4.87 12.79 14.73
C GLY A 177 -3.75 13.57 14.02
N TYR A 178 -2.54 13.02 13.86
CA TYR A 178 -1.45 13.70 13.14
C TYR A 178 -1.41 13.40 11.63
N GLY A 179 -2.18 12.41 11.16
CA GLY A 179 -2.06 11.90 9.80
C GLY A 179 -2.19 12.97 8.71
N GLN A 180 -3.17 13.88 8.84
CA GLN A 180 -3.44 14.91 7.83
C GLN A 180 -2.33 15.96 7.77
N ALA A 181 -1.71 16.30 8.91
CA ALA A 181 -0.57 17.20 8.96
C ALA A 181 0.65 16.59 8.26
N ILE A 182 0.93 15.31 8.54
CA ILE A 182 2.06 14.59 7.96
C ILE A 182 1.89 14.48 6.44
N VAL A 183 0.71 14.07 5.96
CA VAL A 183 0.43 13.96 4.52
C VAL A 183 0.58 15.29 3.79
N ASP A 184 0.18 16.41 4.39
CA ASP A 184 0.34 17.74 3.80
C ASP A 184 1.81 18.16 3.74
N ILE A 185 2.57 17.97 4.82
CA ILE A 185 4.02 18.23 4.83
C ILE A 185 4.73 17.38 3.78
N ASP A 186 4.46 16.07 3.76
CA ASP A 186 5.08 15.11 2.83
C ASP A 186 4.79 15.47 1.37
N ALA A 187 3.60 15.99 1.05
CA ALA A 187 3.27 16.47 -0.30
C ALA A 187 4.20 17.59 -0.78
N HIS A 188 4.75 18.40 0.14
CA HIS A 188 5.65 19.51 -0.18
C HIS A 188 7.13 19.09 -0.20
N VAL A 189 7.52 18.17 0.68
CA VAL A 189 8.95 17.87 0.90
C VAL A 189 9.44 16.60 0.22
N ASN A 190 8.57 15.63 -0.06
CA ASN A 190 9.00 14.38 -0.68
C ASN A 190 9.45 14.60 -2.13
N ASP A 191 10.45 13.84 -2.56
CA ASP A 191 10.90 13.83 -3.95
C ASP A 191 9.83 13.26 -4.90
N ALA A 192 9.94 13.63 -6.16
CA ALA A 192 9.12 13.10 -7.25
C ALA A 192 9.23 11.56 -7.36
N GLY A 193 8.21 10.95 -7.97
CA GLY A 193 8.11 9.50 -8.11
C GLY A 193 7.53 8.81 -6.87
N PHE A 194 8.18 7.74 -6.44
CA PHE A 194 7.59 6.78 -5.48
C PHE A 194 7.24 7.41 -4.12
N PRO A 195 8.06 8.28 -3.50
CA PRO A 195 7.70 8.94 -2.25
C PRO A 195 6.43 9.80 -2.37
N MET A 196 6.28 10.59 -3.44
CA MET A 196 5.04 11.33 -3.71
C MET A 196 3.85 10.41 -4.02
N HIS A 197 4.09 9.27 -4.65
CA HIS A 197 3.04 8.27 -4.88
C HIS A 197 2.40 7.82 -3.56
N LEU A 198 3.23 7.49 -2.55
CA LEU A 198 2.75 7.08 -1.22
C LEU A 198 1.89 8.18 -0.55
N VAL A 199 2.23 9.46 -0.76
CA VAL A 199 1.38 10.58 -0.31
C VAL A 199 0.02 10.54 -1.02
N GLY A 200 0.00 10.31 -2.33
CA GLY A 200 -1.24 10.15 -3.10
C GLY A 200 -2.10 8.99 -2.60
N VAL A 201 -1.49 7.83 -2.31
CA VAL A 201 -2.17 6.67 -1.71
C VAL A 201 -2.76 7.03 -0.35
N SER A 202 -2.03 7.78 0.47
CA SER A 202 -2.47 8.23 1.79
C SER A 202 -3.65 9.19 1.72
N VAL A 203 -3.64 10.14 0.77
CA VAL A 203 -4.77 11.03 0.48
C VAL A 203 -6.00 10.21 0.08
N MET A 204 -5.84 9.21 -0.79
CA MET A 204 -6.94 8.33 -1.20
C MET A 204 -7.52 7.56 0.00
N LEU A 205 -6.67 6.97 0.82
CA LEU A 205 -7.05 6.23 2.02
C LEU A 205 -7.87 7.10 2.99
N MET A 206 -7.39 8.31 3.29
CA MET A 206 -8.09 9.23 4.20
C MET A 206 -9.48 9.62 3.68
N ARG A 207 -9.61 9.87 2.38
CA ARG A 207 -10.92 10.17 1.76
C ARG A 207 -11.87 8.99 1.78
N MET A 208 -11.36 7.77 1.56
CA MET A 208 -12.18 6.56 1.66
C MET A 208 -12.72 6.33 3.07
N MET A 209 -12.01 6.79 4.10
CA MET A 209 -12.48 6.80 5.49
C MET A 209 -13.46 7.95 5.79
N GLY A 210 -13.76 8.82 4.82
CA GLY A 210 -14.67 9.95 4.99
C GLY A 210 -14.05 11.18 5.67
N GLN A 211 -12.72 11.27 5.74
CA GLN A 211 -12.06 12.43 6.34
C GLN A 211 -12.18 13.68 5.45
N THR A 212 -12.49 14.82 6.06
CA THR A 212 -12.76 16.09 5.36
C THR A 212 -11.83 17.22 5.75
N ASP A 213 -10.70 16.92 6.40
CA ASP A 213 -9.71 17.94 6.79
C ASP A 213 -9.18 18.68 5.54
N PRO A 214 -9.18 20.03 5.51
CA PRO A 214 -8.73 20.80 4.36
C PRO A 214 -7.30 20.47 3.90
N ARG A 215 -6.42 20.03 4.82
CA ARG A 215 -5.05 19.64 4.50
C ARG A 215 -4.98 18.46 3.53
N ILE A 216 -5.98 17.57 3.53
CA ILE A 216 -6.08 16.46 2.58
C ILE A 216 -6.29 17.00 1.16
N ALA A 217 -7.11 18.04 1.00
CA ALA A 217 -7.33 18.70 -0.29
C ALA A 217 -6.09 19.50 -0.73
N THR A 218 -5.44 20.20 0.20
CA THR A 218 -4.16 20.91 -0.06
C THR A 218 -3.08 19.95 -0.55
N ALA A 219 -2.90 18.81 0.13
CA ALA A 219 -1.94 17.79 -0.27
C ALA A 219 -2.21 17.29 -1.70
N ALA A 220 -3.47 16.96 -2.03
CA ALA A 220 -3.87 16.53 -3.36
C ALA A 220 -3.56 17.59 -4.43
N ALA A 221 -3.87 18.86 -4.17
CA ALA A 221 -3.58 19.97 -5.08
C ALA A 221 -2.07 20.20 -5.25
N THR A 222 -1.29 20.04 -4.18
CA THR A 222 0.17 20.13 -4.24
C THR A 222 0.77 19.01 -5.10
N LEU A 223 0.31 17.75 -4.94
CA LEU A 223 0.74 16.65 -5.80
C LEU A 223 0.42 16.93 -7.28
N ALA A 224 -0.81 17.35 -7.57
CA ALA A 224 -1.27 17.70 -8.92
C ALA A 224 -0.50 18.89 -9.54
N ARG A 225 -0.04 19.85 -8.73
CA ARG A 225 0.78 20.98 -9.20
C ARG A 225 2.22 20.58 -9.48
N ARG A 226 2.80 19.73 -8.63
CA ARG A 226 4.20 19.28 -8.74
C ARG A 226 4.40 18.29 -9.88
N GLU A 227 3.42 17.45 -10.13
CA GLU A 227 3.44 16.42 -11.18
C GLU A 227 2.17 16.51 -12.06
N PRO A 228 2.03 17.58 -12.86
CA PRO A 228 0.78 17.91 -13.55
C PRO A 228 0.35 16.89 -14.61
N ARG A 229 1.27 16.03 -15.06
CA ARG A 229 0.99 14.95 -16.02
C ARG A 229 0.71 13.60 -15.35
N ASN A 230 0.73 13.52 -14.03
CA ASN A 230 0.33 12.31 -13.30
C ASN A 230 -1.20 12.29 -13.14
N ALA A 231 -1.88 11.43 -13.90
CA ALA A 231 -3.34 11.36 -13.92
C ALA A 231 -3.94 10.98 -12.57
N PHE A 232 -3.26 10.15 -11.76
CA PHE A 232 -3.71 9.79 -10.43
C PHE A 232 -3.71 11.00 -9.49
N PHE A 233 -2.66 11.81 -9.49
CA PHE A 233 -2.62 13.02 -8.65
C PHE A 233 -3.65 14.05 -9.09
N ARG A 234 -3.85 14.22 -10.41
CA ARG A 234 -4.91 15.08 -10.94
C ARG A 234 -6.30 14.59 -10.54
N TYR A 235 -6.55 13.27 -10.58
CA TYR A 235 -7.78 12.67 -10.07
C TYR A 235 -7.99 12.98 -8.57
N LEU A 236 -6.94 12.87 -7.76
CA LEU A 236 -7.06 13.24 -6.34
C LEU A 236 -7.37 14.73 -6.17
N SER A 237 -6.85 15.62 -6.99
CA SER A 237 -7.14 17.05 -6.85
C SER A 237 -8.53 17.44 -7.39
N GLU A 238 -8.93 16.90 -8.54
CA GLU A 238 -10.03 17.43 -9.36
C GLU A 238 -11.19 16.44 -9.54
N GLY A 239 -11.00 15.17 -9.17
CA GLY A 239 -11.95 14.09 -9.43
C GLY A 239 -11.97 13.68 -10.90
N LYS A 240 -13.11 13.15 -11.34
CA LYS A 240 -13.34 12.71 -12.72
C LYS A 240 -13.64 13.91 -13.61
N THR A 241 -12.61 14.45 -14.27
CA THR A 241 -12.75 15.53 -15.26
C THR A 241 -12.31 15.06 -16.65
N PRO A 242 -12.76 15.73 -17.73
CA PRO A 242 -12.26 15.45 -19.08
C PRO A 242 -10.72 15.54 -19.20
N ALA A 243 -10.10 16.45 -18.44
CA ALA A 243 -8.64 16.59 -18.40
C ALA A 243 -7.96 15.35 -17.79
N VAL A 244 -8.48 14.81 -16.69
CA VAL A 244 -7.95 13.59 -16.06
C VAL A 244 -8.13 12.37 -16.96
N ILE A 245 -9.27 12.27 -17.66
CA ILE A 245 -9.50 11.23 -18.66
C ILE A 245 -8.47 11.35 -19.78
N GLY A 246 -8.27 12.55 -20.32
CA GLY A 246 -7.27 12.84 -21.36
C GLY A 246 -5.87 12.38 -20.97
N LEU A 247 -5.39 12.77 -19.79
CA LEU A 247 -4.08 12.35 -19.25
C LEU A 247 -3.97 10.84 -19.08
N THR A 248 -5.07 10.18 -18.68
CA THR A 248 -5.10 8.72 -18.55
C THR A 248 -4.98 8.06 -19.92
N THR A 249 -5.79 8.49 -20.90
CA THR A 249 -5.79 7.93 -22.27
C THR A 249 -4.54 8.24 -23.07
N GLU A 250 -3.80 9.30 -22.72
CA GLU A 250 -2.53 9.65 -23.37
C GLU A 250 -1.45 8.60 -23.07
N LYS A 251 -1.42 8.08 -21.82
CA LYS A 251 -0.38 7.16 -21.35
C LYS A 251 -0.82 5.70 -21.33
N CYS A 252 -2.11 5.47 -21.15
CA CYS A 252 -2.67 4.12 -21.20
C CYS A 252 -2.89 3.70 -22.66
N PRO A 253 -2.23 2.63 -23.11
CA PRO A 253 -2.34 2.23 -24.51
C PRO A 253 -3.77 1.87 -24.89
N ALA A 254 -4.18 2.28 -26.10
CA ALA A 254 -5.38 1.77 -26.74
C ALA A 254 -5.18 0.28 -27.10
N LEU A 255 -6.28 -0.46 -27.28
CA LEU A 255 -6.24 -1.91 -27.53
C LEU A 255 -5.38 -2.32 -28.74
N ASP A 256 -5.19 -1.41 -29.69
CA ASP A 256 -4.41 -1.57 -30.92
C ASP A 256 -2.92 -1.22 -30.76
N ARG A 257 -2.51 -0.67 -29.61
CA ARG A 257 -1.12 -0.35 -29.28
C ARG A 257 -0.70 -1.14 -28.04
N GLN A 258 0.04 -2.22 -28.21
CA GLN A 258 0.60 -2.95 -27.06
C GLN A 258 1.82 -2.20 -26.49
N PRO A 259 2.11 -2.31 -25.18
CA PRO A 259 3.27 -1.69 -24.58
C PRO A 259 4.49 -2.50 -24.99
N THR A 260 5.66 -1.89 -24.86
CA THR A 260 6.90 -2.59 -25.15
C THR A 260 7.27 -3.45 -23.95
N PRO A 261 7.37 -4.79 -24.08
CA PRO A 261 7.93 -5.61 -23.02
C PRO A 261 9.36 -5.13 -22.66
N PRO A 262 9.79 -5.28 -21.41
CA PRO A 262 9.08 -5.95 -20.33
C PRO A 262 8.02 -5.06 -19.65
N LEU A 263 6.90 -5.67 -19.21
CA LEU A 263 5.77 -4.98 -18.59
C LEU A 263 6.00 -4.79 -17.08
N ILE A 264 6.96 -3.94 -16.74
CA ILE A 264 7.58 -3.87 -15.41
C ILE A 264 7.21 -2.63 -14.59
N GLN A 265 6.43 -1.69 -15.14
CA GLN A 265 6.17 -0.41 -14.46
C GLN A 265 4.73 -0.26 -13.96
N TRP A 266 4.56 0.41 -12.82
CA TRP A 266 3.31 1.05 -12.45
C TRP A 266 3.49 2.56 -12.65
N GLN A 267 3.01 3.11 -13.76
CA GLN A 267 3.48 4.40 -14.23
C GLN A 267 3.13 5.57 -13.30
N TRP A 268 2.04 5.44 -12.52
CA TRP A 268 1.61 6.47 -11.57
C TRP A 268 2.46 6.54 -10.30
N GLU A 269 3.38 5.60 -10.12
CA GLU A 269 4.36 5.59 -9.02
C GLU A 269 5.67 6.29 -9.40
N ARG A 270 5.89 6.57 -10.68
CA ARG A 270 7.15 7.08 -11.23
C ARG A 270 7.09 8.58 -11.49
N ALA A 271 8.26 9.20 -11.53
CA ALA A 271 8.37 10.58 -11.96
C ALA A 271 8.10 10.67 -13.46
N GLU A 272 7.61 11.81 -13.94
CA GLU A 272 7.35 12.00 -15.37
C GLU A 272 8.60 11.76 -16.25
N ALA A 273 9.76 12.16 -15.74
CA ALA A 273 11.05 12.02 -16.42
C ALA A 273 11.43 10.56 -16.73
N ASP A 274 10.89 9.60 -15.98
CA ASP A 274 11.21 8.17 -16.12
C ASP A 274 10.54 7.53 -17.34
N ARG A 275 9.54 8.20 -17.95
CA ARG A 275 8.76 7.70 -19.09
C ARG A 275 8.17 6.29 -18.86
N ALA A 276 7.82 5.99 -17.61
CA ALA A 276 7.43 4.66 -17.17
C ALA A 276 6.21 4.06 -17.89
N TRP A 277 5.38 4.90 -18.53
CA TRP A 277 4.24 4.47 -19.32
C TRP A 277 4.63 3.61 -20.54
N GLU A 278 5.87 3.71 -21.02
CA GLU A 278 6.38 2.91 -22.15
C GLU A 278 6.49 1.42 -21.81
N HIS A 279 6.64 1.12 -20.52
CA HIS A 279 6.78 -0.21 -19.95
C HIS A 279 5.70 -0.52 -18.91
N SER A 280 4.53 0.13 -19.05
CA SER A 280 3.40 -0.05 -18.15
C SER A 280 2.98 -1.53 -18.06
N SER A 281 2.70 -1.98 -16.83
CA SER A 281 2.15 -3.30 -16.51
C SER A 281 0.64 -3.41 -16.76
N TYR A 282 0.01 -2.34 -17.26
CA TYR A 282 -1.43 -2.17 -17.45
C TYR A 282 -2.30 -2.14 -16.19
N TRP A 283 -1.82 -2.64 -15.05
CA TRP A 283 -2.60 -2.64 -13.81
C TRP A 283 -2.89 -1.23 -13.29
N ASP A 284 -1.93 -0.33 -13.47
CA ASP A 284 -2.05 1.11 -13.27
C ASP A 284 -3.13 1.75 -14.18
N CYS A 285 -3.24 1.30 -15.43
CA CYS A 285 -4.30 1.73 -16.34
C CYS A 285 -5.67 1.19 -15.97
N ILE A 286 -5.75 -0.09 -15.59
CA ILE A 286 -6.98 -0.70 -15.07
C ILE A 286 -7.44 0.03 -13.81
N PHE A 287 -6.51 0.32 -12.89
CA PHE A 287 -6.77 1.11 -11.69
C PHE A 287 -7.41 2.46 -12.02
N MET A 288 -6.80 3.26 -12.91
CA MET A 288 -7.37 4.54 -13.31
C MET A 288 -8.70 4.39 -14.06
N ALA A 289 -8.85 3.39 -14.92
CA ALA A 289 -10.10 3.14 -15.61
C ALA A 289 -11.25 2.82 -14.63
N HIS A 290 -10.97 2.13 -13.53
CA HIS A 290 -11.95 1.88 -12.47
C HIS A 290 -12.31 3.15 -11.70
N LEU A 291 -11.34 4.02 -11.39
CA LEU A 291 -11.60 5.31 -10.73
C LEU A 291 -12.41 6.28 -11.59
N LEU A 292 -12.31 6.17 -12.91
CA LEU A 292 -12.95 7.06 -13.88
C LEU A 292 -14.29 6.54 -14.42
N ARG A 293 -14.79 5.41 -13.92
CA ARG A 293 -16.12 4.88 -14.32
C ARG A 293 -17.26 5.67 -13.69
#